data_AF-A0A526Z2J2-F1
#
_entry.id   AF-A0A526Z2J2-F1
#
_cell.length_a   1.000
_cell.length_b   1.000
_cell.length_c   1.000
_cell.angle_alpha   90.00
_cell.angle_beta   90.00
_cell.angle_gamma   90.00
#
_symmetry.space_group_name_H-M   'P 1'
#
loop_
_entity.id
_entity.type
_entity.pdbx_description
1 polymer ?
#
loop_
_entity_poly.entity_id
_entity_poly.type
_entity_poly.pdbx_seq_one_letter_code
_entity_poly.pdbx_strand_id
1 'polypeptide(L)'
;IDAAVQSKLLGAEEVTICYRRGQEHMNASEFEQDLAAANGVIIRHWLQPKRVIAEGGKVSGIELEYTAMEGDRLVGTGERLTLTADQVFKAIGQSFVPAALNGSGALLALEAGRIKVDAEGR
;
A
#
# COMPACT_ATOMS: atom_id res chain seq x y z
N ILE A 1 3.25 6.65 2.67
CA ILE A 1 4.03 7.46 3.63
C ILE A 1 3.08 8.19 4.58
N ASP A 2 2.22 9.06 4.07
CA ASP A 2 1.33 9.91 4.88
C ASP A 2 0.52 9.17 5.94
N ALA A 3 -0.20 8.11 5.57
CA ALA A 3 -1.01 7.34 6.53
C ALA A 3 -0.17 6.80 7.71
N ALA A 4 1.09 6.44 7.46
CA ALA A 4 1.98 5.94 8.51
C ALA A 4 2.46 7.06 9.42
N VAL A 5 2.89 8.19 8.85
CA VAL A 5 3.31 9.40 9.60
C VAL A 5 2.14 9.93 10.43
N GLN A 6 0.95 10.04 9.84
CA GLN A 6 -0.24 10.49 10.57
C GLN A 6 -0.63 9.52 11.68
N SER A 7 -0.49 8.20 11.47
CA SER A 7 -0.71 7.21 12.54
C SER A 7 0.25 7.43 13.72
N LYS A 8 1.53 7.71 13.46
CA LYS A 8 2.51 8.08 14.50
C LYS A 8 2.11 9.36 15.23
N LEU A 9 1.72 10.41 14.50
CA LEU A 9 1.28 11.68 15.08
C LEU A 9 0.00 11.56 15.92
N LEU A 10 -0.88 10.62 15.58
CA LEU A 10 -2.09 10.29 16.35
C LEU A 10 -1.81 9.43 17.60
N GLY A 11 -0.55 9.07 17.85
CA GLY A 11 -0.13 8.38 19.08
C GLY A 11 0.04 6.87 18.93
N ALA A 12 0.11 6.33 17.70
CA ALA A 12 0.48 4.93 17.52
C ALA A 12 1.90 4.67 18.04
N GLU A 13 2.04 3.67 18.90
CA GLU A 13 3.33 3.27 19.50
C GLU A 13 4.29 2.76 18.43
N GLU A 14 3.85 1.80 17.63
CA GLU A 14 4.60 1.26 16.50
C GLU A 14 3.82 1.42 15.20
N VAL A 15 4.51 1.81 14.13
CA VAL A 15 3.93 1.87 12.78
C VAL A 15 4.93 1.26 11.80
N THR A 16 4.50 0.22 11.09
CA THR A 16 5.31 -0.46 10.08
C THR A 16 4.65 -0.36 8.70
N ILE A 17 5.39 0.15 7.71
CA ILE A 17 5.05 0.02 6.29
C ILE A 17 5.67 -1.27 5.78
N CYS A 18 4.86 -2.20 5.29
CA CYS A 18 5.33 -3.37 4.57
C CYS A 18 5.25 -3.10 3.06
N TYR A 19 6.39 -3.18 2.37
CA TYR A 19 6.47 -2.94 0.94
C TYR A 19 6.98 -4.17 0.20
N ARG A 20 6.29 -4.54 -0.89
CA ARG A 20 6.53 -5.82 -1.59
C ARG A 20 7.77 -5.87 -2.47
N ARG A 21 8.52 -4.76 -2.61
CA ARG A 21 9.75 -4.69 -3.42
C ARG A 21 10.87 -4.06 -2.59
N GLY A 22 12.04 -3.93 -3.19
CA GLY A 22 13.18 -3.18 -2.64
C GLY A 22 12.90 -1.68 -2.52
N GLN A 23 13.77 -1.00 -1.79
CA GLN A 23 13.70 0.44 -1.54
C GLN A 23 13.79 1.24 -2.84
N GLU A 24 14.68 0.82 -3.73
CA GLU A 24 14.92 1.39 -5.06
C GLU A 24 13.71 1.32 -6.00
N HIS A 25 12.73 0.47 -5.67
CA HIS A 25 11.49 0.32 -6.43
C HIS A 25 10.33 1.12 -5.82
N MET A 26 10.52 1.74 -4.66
CA MET A 26 9.46 2.46 -3.96
C MET A 26 9.11 3.75 -4.72
N ASN A 27 7.81 3.95 -4.98
CA ASN A 27 7.32 5.15 -5.68
C ASN A 27 7.46 6.44 -4.86
N ALA A 28 7.58 6.34 -3.54
CA ALA A 28 7.81 7.48 -2.68
C ALA A 28 9.26 7.94 -2.82
N SER A 29 9.47 9.25 -2.92
CA SER A 29 10.80 9.84 -2.99
C SER A 29 11.63 9.49 -1.75
N GLU A 30 12.96 9.51 -1.89
CA GLU A 30 13.87 9.29 -0.75
C GLU A 30 13.57 10.26 0.40
N PHE A 31 13.29 11.53 0.08
CA PHE A 31 12.88 12.54 1.06
C PHE A 31 11.63 12.12 1.86
N GLU A 32 10.61 11.57 1.21
CA GLU A 32 9.41 11.08 1.89
C GLU A 32 9.67 9.83 2.74
N GLN A 33 10.58 8.95 2.29
CA GLN A 33 11.00 7.79 3.07
C GLN A 33 11.76 8.22 4.33
N ASP A 34 12.68 9.17 4.20
CA ASP A 34 13.44 9.75 5.30
C ASP A 34 12.54 10.49 6.29
N LEU A 35 11.55 11.24 5.79
CA LEU A 35 10.55 11.90 6.62
C LEU A 35 9.76 10.87 7.44
N ALA A 36 9.39 9.73 6.85
CA ALA A 36 8.72 8.66 7.58
C ALA A 36 9.61 8.08 8.68
N ALA A 37 10.87 7.77 8.36
CA ALA A 37 11.83 7.24 9.32
C ALA A 37 12.09 8.23 10.47
N ALA A 38 12.24 9.52 10.17
CA ALA A 38 12.41 10.59 11.16
C ALA A 38 11.19 10.73 12.10
N ASN A 39 10.00 10.34 11.66
CA ASN A 39 8.78 10.27 12.49
C ASN A 39 8.61 8.92 13.21
N GLY A 40 9.61 8.04 13.17
CA GLY A 40 9.59 6.73 13.83
C GLY A 40 8.75 5.67 13.13
N VAL A 41 8.51 5.82 11.81
CA VAL A 41 7.90 4.77 10.99
C VAL A 41 8.98 3.79 10.55
N ILE A 42 8.73 2.50 10.73
CA ILE A 42 9.59 1.42 10.22
C ILE A 42 9.14 1.05 8.81
N ILE A 43 10.05 1.03 7.85
CA ILE A 43 9.77 0.53 6.50
C ILE A 43 10.45 -0.82 6.32
N ARG A 44 9.64 -1.87 6.15
CA ARG A 44 10.12 -3.21 5.84
C ARG A 44 9.87 -3.53 4.37
N HIS A 45 10.96 -3.61 3.62
CA HIS A 45 10.99 -4.00 2.22
C HIS A 45 10.81 -5.51 2.05
N TRP A 46 10.57 -5.92 0.80
CA TRP A 46 10.45 -7.31 0.40
C TRP A 46 9.36 -8.12 1.12
N LEU A 47 8.28 -7.47 1.57
CA LEU A 47 7.16 -8.14 2.25
C LEU A 47 5.84 -7.89 1.55
N GLN A 48 5.14 -8.96 1.20
CA GLN A 48 3.79 -8.90 0.64
C GLN A 48 2.76 -9.52 1.60
N PRO A 49 1.54 -8.95 1.68
CA PRO A 49 0.49 -9.50 2.53
C PRO A 49 -0.06 -10.83 1.99
N LYS A 50 -0.31 -11.77 2.90
CA LYS A 50 -0.99 -13.05 2.62
C LYS A 50 -2.40 -13.08 3.19
N ARG A 51 -2.57 -12.69 4.45
CA ARG A 51 -3.88 -12.60 5.10
C ARG A 51 -3.82 -11.69 6.32
N VAL A 52 -4.93 -11.00 6.58
CA VAL A 52 -5.17 -10.32 7.86
C VAL A 52 -5.64 -11.36 8.87
N ILE A 53 -5.08 -11.32 10.07
CA ILE A 53 -5.45 -12.18 11.18
C ILE A 53 -6.41 -11.40 12.08
N ALA A 54 -7.52 -12.03 12.44
CA ALA A 54 -8.54 -11.42 13.27
C ALA A 54 -9.05 -12.39 14.34
N GLU A 55 -9.25 -11.87 15.53
CA GLU A 55 -9.74 -12.58 16.72
C GLU A 55 -10.91 -11.80 17.31
N GLY A 56 -12.03 -12.47 17.58
CA GLY A 56 -13.21 -11.81 18.14
C GLY A 56 -13.76 -10.66 17.27
N GLY A 57 -13.56 -10.72 15.95
CA GLY A 57 -13.99 -9.68 15.01
C GLY A 57 -13.09 -8.44 14.95
N LYS A 58 -11.92 -8.46 15.63
CA LYS A 58 -10.93 -7.40 15.60
C LYS A 58 -9.63 -7.89 14.97
N VAL A 59 -8.90 -7.01 14.31
CA VAL A 59 -7.58 -7.33 13.77
C VAL A 59 -6.62 -7.61 14.93
N SER A 60 -5.84 -8.68 14.84
CA SER A 60 -4.77 -9.02 15.79
C SER A 60 -3.39 -9.11 15.12
N GLY A 61 -3.35 -9.14 13.79
CA GLY A 61 -2.10 -9.08 13.05
C GLY A 61 -2.25 -9.27 11.54
N ILE A 62 -1.12 -9.43 10.88
CA ILE A 62 -1.02 -9.70 9.44
C ILE A 62 0.06 -10.73 9.18
N GLU A 63 -0.29 -11.76 8.41
CA GLU A 63 0.68 -12.72 7.86
C GLU A 63 1.22 -12.16 6.55
N LEU A 64 2.54 -12.13 6.45
CA LEU A 64 3.31 -11.63 5.32
C LEU A 64 4.21 -12.74 4.79
N GLU A 65 4.56 -12.65 3.51
CA GLU A 65 5.54 -13.51 2.85
C GLU A 65 6.69 -12.65 2.34
N TYR A 66 7.92 -13.12 2.51
CA TYR A 66 9.08 -12.51 1.90
C TYR A 66 9.01 -12.64 0.37
N THR A 67 9.59 -11.68 -0.32
CA THR A 67 9.58 -11.59 -1.77
C THR A 67 10.99 -11.36 -2.30
N ALA A 68 11.18 -11.72 -3.56
CA ALA A 68 12.43 -11.51 -4.28
C ALA A 68 12.13 -11.26 -5.76
N MET A 69 13.13 -10.74 -6.48
CA MET A 69 13.07 -10.60 -7.93
C MET A 69 13.70 -11.82 -8.61
N GLU A 70 12.96 -12.45 -9.52
CA GLU A 70 13.46 -13.41 -10.49
C GLU A 70 13.45 -12.74 -11.87
N GLY A 71 14.58 -12.17 -12.26
CA GLY A 71 14.62 -11.22 -13.39
C GLY A 71 13.72 -10.02 -13.10
N ASP A 72 12.80 -9.71 -14.01
CA ASP A 72 11.82 -8.61 -13.84
C ASP A 72 10.55 -9.02 -13.09
N ARG A 73 10.43 -10.29 -12.72
CA ARG A 73 9.23 -10.82 -12.04
C ARG A 73 9.42 -10.80 -10.53
N LEU A 74 8.45 -10.22 -9.83
CA LEU A 74 8.36 -10.32 -8.37
C LEU A 74 7.76 -11.69 -7.98
N VAL A 75 8.45 -12.44 -7.14
CA VAL A 75 8.02 -13.75 -6.63
C VAL A 75 8.01 -13.78 -5.11
N GLY A 76 7.18 -14.64 -4.53
CA GLY A 76 7.22 -14.98 -3.11
C GLY A 76 8.27 -16.06 -2.86
N THR A 77 8.99 -15.97 -1.74
CA THR A 77 10.04 -16.94 -1.38
C THR A 77 9.49 -18.17 -0.67
N GLY A 78 8.21 -18.17 -0.29
CA GLY A 78 7.59 -19.18 0.58
C GLY A 78 7.87 -18.96 2.08
N GLU A 79 8.85 -18.15 2.45
CA GLU A 79 9.14 -17.82 3.85
C GLU A 79 8.13 -16.78 4.37
N ARG A 80 7.54 -17.06 5.54
CA ARG A 80 6.46 -16.24 6.12
C ARG A 80 6.80 -15.74 7.50
N LEU A 81 6.24 -14.58 7.83
CA LEU A 81 6.26 -14.03 9.18
C LEU A 81 4.90 -13.42 9.52
N THR A 82 4.64 -13.25 10.80
CA THR A 82 3.45 -12.54 11.28
C THR A 82 3.88 -11.30 12.05
N LEU A 83 3.24 -10.18 11.76
CA LEU A 83 3.32 -8.97 12.58
C LEU A 83 2.04 -8.84 13.39
N THR A 84 2.18 -8.68 14.69
CA THR A 84 1.08 -8.26 15.57
C THR A 84 0.68 -6.84 15.20
N ALA A 85 -0.62 -6.60 15.08
CA ALA A 85 -1.16 -5.28 14.75
C ALA A 85 -2.63 -5.21 15.12
N ASP A 86 -3.05 -4.10 15.74
CA ASP A 86 -4.48 -3.86 16.02
C ASP A 86 -5.20 -3.18 14.85
N GLN A 87 -4.44 -2.61 13.91
CA GLN A 87 -4.95 -1.91 12.73
C GLN A 87 -4.09 -2.21 11.50
N VAL A 88 -4.74 -2.43 10.36
CA VAL A 88 -4.07 -2.65 9.06
C VAL A 88 -4.67 -1.70 8.03
N PHE A 89 -3.85 -0.78 7.52
CA PHE A 89 -4.23 0.13 6.45
C PHE A 89 -3.75 -0.38 5.10
N LYS A 90 -4.66 -0.49 4.13
CA LYS A 90 -4.32 -0.84 2.75
C LYS A 90 -4.09 0.43 1.93
N ALA A 91 -2.84 0.72 1.59
CA ALA A 91 -2.45 1.88 0.79
C ALA A 91 -1.79 1.46 -0.54
N ILE A 92 -2.51 0.66 -1.35
CA ILE A 92 -1.99 0.07 -2.60
C ILE A 92 -2.37 0.84 -3.86
N GLY A 93 -2.82 2.09 -3.69
CA GLY A 93 -3.46 2.87 -4.74
C GLY A 93 -4.97 2.65 -4.83
N GLN A 94 -5.57 3.27 -5.83
CA GLN A 94 -7.01 3.32 -6.06
C GLN A 94 -7.32 3.13 -7.54
N SER A 95 -8.54 2.69 -7.84
CA SER A 95 -9.03 2.52 -9.22
C SER A 95 -10.38 3.18 -9.39
N PHE A 96 -10.66 3.67 -10.60
CA PHE A 96 -11.93 4.28 -10.93
C PHE A 96 -13.04 3.21 -11.01
N VAL A 97 -14.22 3.51 -10.45
CA VAL A 97 -15.40 2.62 -10.44
C VAL A 97 -16.55 3.29 -11.21
N PRO A 98 -16.76 2.95 -12.50
CA PRO A 98 -17.75 3.63 -13.35
C PRO A 98 -19.19 3.54 -12.86
N ALA A 99 -19.53 2.47 -12.14
CA ALA A 99 -20.89 2.25 -11.61
C ALA A 99 -21.37 3.35 -10.66
N ALA A 100 -20.43 4.10 -10.03
CA ALA A 100 -20.76 5.22 -9.14
C ALA A 100 -21.39 6.42 -9.87
N LEU A 101 -21.36 6.45 -11.21
CA LEU A 101 -21.86 7.56 -12.02
C LEU A 101 -23.30 7.38 -12.53
N ASN A 102 -24.11 6.53 -11.91
CA ASN A 102 -25.56 6.41 -12.18
C ASN A 102 -25.91 6.28 -13.69
N GLY A 103 -25.11 5.50 -14.43
CA GLY A 103 -25.31 5.23 -15.86
C GLY A 103 -24.54 6.13 -16.83
N SER A 104 -23.97 7.27 -16.39
CA SER A 104 -23.12 8.10 -17.27
C SER A 104 -21.68 7.60 -17.37
N GLY A 105 -21.27 6.66 -16.51
CA GLY A 105 -19.92 6.09 -16.52
C GLY A 105 -19.54 5.36 -17.82
N ALA A 106 -20.52 4.82 -18.55
CA ALA A 106 -20.28 4.21 -19.87
C ALA A 106 -19.97 5.22 -20.99
N LEU A 107 -20.23 6.51 -20.75
CA LEU A 107 -19.99 7.59 -21.71
C LEU A 107 -18.55 8.14 -21.63
N LEU A 108 -17.79 7.76 -20.59
CA LEU A 108 -16.44 8.24 -20.39
C LEU A 108 -15.43 7.30 -21.04
N ALA A 109 -14.69 7.83 -22.00
CA ALA A 109 -13.48 7.16 -22.48
C ALA A 109 -12.43 7.18 -21.36
N LEU A 110 -11.80 6.05 -21.09
CA LEU A 110 -10.71 5.94 -20.13
C LEU A 110 -9.39 5.66 -20.84
N GLU A 111 -8.32 6.25 -20.34
CA GLU A 111 -6.94 5.97 -20.74
C GLU A 111 -6.12 5.70 -19.47
N ALA A 112 -5.44 4.56 -19.42
CA ALA A 112 -4.68 4.09 -18.26
C ALA A 112 -5.45 4.16 -16.91
N GLY A 113 -6.77 3.90 -16.94
CA GLY A 113 -7.63 3.91 -15.75
C GLY A 113 -8.04 5.30 -15.26
N ARG A 114 -7.79 6.37 -16.02
CA ARG A 114 -8.25 7.74 -15.78
C ARG A 114 -9.18 8.19 -16.89
N ILE A 115 -9.99 9.23 -16.65
CA ILE A 115 -10.82 9.85 -17.69
C ILE A 115 -9.89 10.41 -18.75
N LYS A 116 -10.11 10.01 -20.00
CA LYS A 116 -9.41 10.55 -21.15
C LYS A 116 -9.86 11.98 -21.36
N VAL A 117 -8.91 12.88 -21.46
CA VAL A 117 -9.15 14.31 -21.72
C VAL A 117 -8.35 14.77 -22.93
N ASP A 118 -8.82 15.83 -23.58
CA ASP A 118 -8.02 16.56 -24.57
C ASP A 118 -6.93 17.44 -23.91
N ALA A 119 -6.18 18.18 -24.73
CA ALA A 119 -5.10 19.05 -24.25
C ALA A 119 -5.59 20.22 -23.37
N GLU A 120 -6.88 20.56 -23.42
CA GLU A 120 -7.52 21.59 -22.62
C GLU A 120 -8.17 21.01 -21.34
N GLY A 121 -8.11 19.69 -21.17
CA GLY A 121 -8.65 18.98 -20.00
C GLY A 121 -10.14 18.65 -20.09
N ARG A 122 -10.73 18.66 -21.29
CA ARG A 122 -12.14 18.31 -21.53
C ARG A 122 -12.34 16.84 -21.85
#